data_AF-A0A1J5P6Z6-F1
#
_entry.id   AF-A0A1J5P6Z6-F1
#
_cell.length_a   1.000
_cell.length_b   1.000
_cell.length_c   1.000
_cell.angle_alpha   90.00
_cell.angle_beta   90.00
_cell.angle_gamma   90.00
#
_symmetry.space_group_name_H-M   'P 1'
#
loop_
_entity.id
_entity.type
_entity.pdbx_description
1 polymer ?
#
loop_
_entity_poly.entity_id
_entity_poly.type
_entity_poly.pdbx_seq_one_letter_code
_entity_poly.pdbx_strand_id
1 'polypeptide(L)'
;MTIKNYAGSCPAPAPSHDEQQADPNLSARLLKLIAGTYRNAQERPYIHLVDGGIVDNLGVRSLLEHTVAAGSLSATFSGRPPGSVRKIVLISVNSERDTTDRIDKSDQVPGTSQVLDSLVFGAGSRLTTETTAMMNDVTRHLSAELQAARSLPGSPFAADAEIHVINLSWHDLHDPVLRHAVLLVPTALTILPGQVRELRAAGRKALRESEAFQRLRRSLNASAGVAALEITSAHEASRSTP
;
A
#
# COMPACT_ATOMS: atom_id res chain seq x y z
N MET A 1 20.03 -9.72 -5.55
CA MET A 1 20.04 -10.78 -6.58
C MET A 1 20.44 -10.17 -7.92
N THR A 2 21.25 -10.83 -8.74
CA THR A 2 21.59 -10.34 -10.08
C THR A 2 21.04 -11.29 -11.13
N ILE A 3 20.31 -10.75 -12.11
CA ILE A 3 19.79 -11.52 -13.25
C ILE A 3 20.40 -11.00 -14.55
N LYS A 4 20.61 -11.90 -15.51
CA LYS A 4 21.07 -11.52 -16.85
C LYS A 4 19.88 -11.03 -17.67
N ASN A 5 20.08 -9.93 -18.39
CA ASN A 5 19.07 -9.37 -19.28
C ASN A 5 19.08 -10.11 -20.61
N TYR A 6 17.92 -10.65 -20.99
CA TYR A 6 17.71 -11.37 -22.25
C TYR A 6 16.72 -10.62 -23.18
N ALA A 7 16.49 -9.33 -22.93
CA ALA A 7 15.64 -8.53 -23.80
C ALA A 7 16.13 -8.58 -25.26
N GLY A 8 15.20 -8.87 -26.19
CA GLY A 8 15.50 -9.07 -27.61
C GLY A 8 15.76 -10.52 -28.03
N SER A 9 15.96 -11.47 -27.09
CA SER A 9 16.05 -12.91 -27.41
C SER A 9 14.72 -13.66 -27.32
N CYS A 10 13.66 -12.99 -26.84
CA CYS A 10 12.31 -13.53 -26.80
C CYS A 10 11.43 -12.79 -27.84
N PRO A 11 10.45 -13.47 -28.45
CA PRO A 11 9.45 -12.81 -29.30
C PRO A 11 8.76 -11.68 -28.52
N ALA A 12 8.55 -10.54 -29.18
CA ALA A 12 7.84 -9.43 -28.54
C ALA A 12 6.44 -9.89 -28.14
N PRO A 13 5.99 -9.64 -26.89
CA PRO A 13 4.61 -9.90 -26.52
C PRO A 13 3.68 -9.04 -27.37
N ALA A 14 2.51 -9.59 -27.71
CA ALA A 14 1.48 -8.84 -28.42
C ALA A 14 1.16 -7.54 -27.66
N PRO A 15 0.96 -6.40 -28.35
CA PRO A 15 0.65 -5.15 -27.68
C PRO A 15 -0.62 -5.33 -26.82
N SER A 16 -0.49 -5.07 -25.53
CA SER A 16 -1.61 -5.06 -24.60
C SER A 16 -2.44 -3.79 -24.80
N HIS A 17 -3.76 -3.91 -24.84
CA HIS A 17 -4.72 -2.82 -25.06
C HIS A 17 -4.57 -1.62 -24.09
N ASP A 18 -3.86 -1.78 -22.97
CA ASP A 18 -3.60 -0.71 -21.98
C ASP A 18 -2.58 0.34 -22.44
N GLU A 19 -1.84 0.13 -23.54
CA GLU A 19 -0.76 1.05 -23.96
C GLU A 19 -1.27 2.36 -24.62
N GLN A 20 -2.57 2.47 -24.92
CA GLN A 20 -3.09 3.51 -25.83
C GLN A 20 -4.01 4.57 -25.20
N GLN A 21 -4.27 4.54 -23.89
CA GLN A 21 -5.39 5.31 -23.34
C GLN A 21 -5.08 6.14 -22.09
N ALA A 22 -4.09 7.04 -22.17
CA ALA A 22 -4.04 8.29 -21.42
C ALA A 22 -2.85 9.12 -21.92
N ASP A 23 -2.98 10.45 -21.96
CA ASP A 23 -1.80 11.32 -22.03
C ASP A 23 -1.01 11.09 -20.73
N PRO A 24 0.13 10.38 -20.74
CA PRO A 24 0.76 9.95 -19.51
C PRO A 24 1.33 11.21 -18.85
N ASN A 25 0.91 11.50 -17.61
CA ASN A 25 1.54 12.58 -16.86
C ASN A 25 3.06 12.36 -16.75
N LEU A 26 3.78 13.40 -16.32
CA LEU A 26 5.25 13.39 -16.30
C LEU A 26 5.82 12.13 -15.62
N SER A 27 5.20 11.69 -14.52
CA SER A 27 5.59 10.49 -13.79
C SER A 27 5.38 9.21 -14.59
N ALA A 28 4.21 9.02 -15.22
CA ALA A 28 3.92 7.89 -16.10
C ALA A 28 4.94 7.79 -17.25
N ARG A 29 5.24 8.95 -17.86
CA ARG A 29 6.19 9.05 -18.96
C ARG A 29 7.61 8.72 -18.49
N LEU A 30 8.01 9.20 -17.32
CA LEU A 30 9.32 8.89 -16.74
C LEU A 30 9.43 7.39 -16.43
N LEU A 31 8.41 6.78 -15.82
CA LEU A 31 8.38 5.34 -15.55
C LEU A 31 8.46 4.52 -16.84
N LYS A 32 7.74 4.91 -17.89
CA LYS A 32 7.82 4.26 -19.21
C LYS A 32 9.20 4.38 -19.83
N LEU A 33 9.86 5.53 -19.71
CA LEU A 33 11.24 5.73 -20.17
C LEU A 33 12.21 4.82 -19.39
N ILE A 34 12.12 4.81 -18.07
CA ILE A 34 12.94 3.95 -17.20
C ILE A 34 12.72 2.47 -17.55
N ALA A 35 11.46 2.03 -17.66
CA ALA A 35 11.09 0.68 -18.07
C ALA A 35 11.66 0.32 -19.45
N GLY A 36 11.61 1.27 -20.39
CA GLY A 36 12.20 1.14 -21.72
C GLY A 36 13.70 0.88 -21.69
N THR A 37 14.45 1.48 -20.76
CA THR A 37 15.90 1.26 -20.65
C THR A 37 16.25 -0.20 -20.34
N TYR A 38 15.40 -0.94 -19.63
CA TYR A 38 15.61 -2.36 -19.34
C TYR A 38 15.41 -3.26 -20.56
N ARG A 39 14.83 -2.75 -21.66
CA ARG A 39 14.72 -3.49 -22.92
C ARG A 39 16.02 -3.48 -23.74
N ASN A 40 16.99 -2.63 -23.40
CA ASN A 40 18.28 -2.60 -24.06
C ASN A 40 19.28 -3.54 -23.37
N ALA A 41 19.32 -4.81 -23.79
CA ALA A 41 20.23 -5.80 -23.23
C ALA A 41 21.72 -5.53 -23.56
N GLN A 42 22.02 -4.70 -24.57
CA GLN A 42 23.40 -4.31 -24.89
C GLN A 42 23.94 -3.27 -23.91
N GLU A 43 23.14 -2.24 -23.60
CA GLU A 43 23.51 -1.22 -22.61
C GLU A 43 23.31 -1.69 -21.16
N ARG A 44 22.37 -2.60 -20.92
CA ARG A 44 22.06 -3.15 -19.58
C ARG A 44 22.06 -4.69 -19.62
N PRO A 45 23.24 -5.34 -19.70
CA PRO A 45 23.35 -6.79 -19.78
C PRO A 45 23.01 -7.52 -18.48
N TYR A 46 23.06 -6.83 -17.34
CA TYR A 46 22.72 -7.38 -16.02
C TYR A 46 21.78 -6.43 -15.27
N ILE A 47 20.81 -6.99 -14.56
CA ILE A 47 19.87 -6.27 -13.70
C ILE A 47 20.13 -6.69 -12.26
N HIS A 48 20.44 -5.70 -11.43
CA HIS A 48 20.65 -5.90 -9.99
C HIS A 48 19.34 -5.60 -9.26
N LEU A 49 18.77 -6.64 -8.66
CA LEU A 49 17.56 -6.56 -7.85
C LEU A 49 17.98 -6.45 -6.38
N VAL A 50 17.51 -5.38 -5.75
CA VAL A 50 17.64 -5.13 -4.32
C VAL A 50 16.31 -5.51 -3.66
N ASP A 51 16.35 -5.96 -2.41
CA ASP A 51 15.14 -6.27 -1.65
C ASP A 51 14.24 -5.02 -1.53
N GLY A 52 12.93 -5.21 -1.71
CA GLY A 52 11.93 -4.14 -1.63
C GLY A 52 11.93 -3.45 -0.27
N GLY A 53 12.32 -4.14 0.81
CA GLY A 53 12.47 -3.52 2.13
C GLY A 53 13.50 -2.39 2.22
N ILE A 54 14.42 -2.29 1.25
CA ILE A 54 15.44 -1.22 1.15
C ILE A 54 14.90 -0.01 0.37
N VAL A 55 13.95 -0.25 -0.55
CA VAL A 55 13.48 0.75 -1.52
C VAL A 55 12.12 1.35 -1.13
N ASP A 56 11.24 0.54 -0.54
CA ASP A 56 9.93 0.92 -0.04
C ASP A 56 9.41 -0.10 0.99
N ASN A 57 9.69 0.12 2.27
CA ASN A 57 9.22 -0.74 3.37
C ASN A 57 7.68 -0.75 3.52
N LEU A 58 6.96 0.19 2.88
CA LEU A 58 5.51 0.34 3.03
C LEU A 58 4.74 -0.10 1.79
N GLY A 59 5.41 -0.23 0.64
CA GLY A 59 4.80 -0.54 -0.66
C GLY A 59 3.87 0.58 -1.19
N VAL A 60 3.70 1.67 -0.46
CA VAL A 60 2.77 2.75 -0.78
C VAL A 60 3.34 3.68 -1.84
N ARG A 61 4.68 3.78 -1.95
CA ARG A 61 5.30 4.56 -3.01
C ARG A 61 4.99 3.95 -4.37
N SER A 62 5.09 2.63 -4.50
CA SER A 62 4.71 1.95 -5.75
C SER A 62 3.23 2.13 -6.09
N LEU A 63 2.34 2.08 -5.09
CA LEU A 63 0.91 2.33 -5.32
C LEU A 63 0.65 3.78 -5.78
N LEU A 64 1.32 4.76 -5.16
CA LEU A 64 1.20 6.16 -5.53
C LEU A 64 1.77 6.41 -6.93
N GLU A 65 2.96 5.87 -7.22
CA GLU A 65 3.59 5.97 -8.54
C GLU A 65 2.71 5.35 -9.63
N HIS A 66 2.05 4.21 -9.37
CA HIS A 66 1.12 3.60 -10.31
C HIS A 66 -0.22 4.35 -10.42
N THR A 67 -0.75 4.90 -9.33
CA THR A 67 -2.01 5.68 -9.37
C THR A 67 -1.79 6.99 -10.12
N VAL A 68 -0.67 7.66 -9.86
CA VAL A 68 -0.20 8.80 -10.63
C VAL A 68 0.04 8.35 -12.07
N ALA A 69 0.74 7.24 -12.32
CA ALA A 69 1.04 6.80 -13.68
C ALA A 69 -0.19 6.39 -14.51
N ALA A 70 -1.18 5.77 -13.88
CA ALA A 70 -2.45 5.37 -14.47
C ALA A 70 -3.42 6.56 -14.64
N GLY A 71 -3.04 7.76 -14.16
CA GLY A 71 -3.72 9.01 -14.43
C GLY A 71 -4.97 9.29 -13.58
N SER A 72 -5.54 8.31 -12.87
CA SER A 72 -6.58 8.52 -11.83
C SER A 72 -7.00 7.23 -11.11
N LEU A 73 -7.59 7.37 -9.92
CA LEU A 73 -8.41 6.32 -9.29
C LEU A 73 -9.49 5.74 -10.25
N SER A 74 -10.12 6.56 -11.10
CA SER A 74 -11.15 6.10 -12.04
C SER A 74 -10.65 5.06 -13.03
N ALA A 75 -9.42 5.17 -13.51
CA ALA A 75 -8.81 4.19 -14.42
C ALA A 75 -8.70 2.81 -13.75
N THR A 76 -8.33 2.78 -12.47
CA THR A 76 -8.20 1.54 -11.67
C THR A 76 -9.54 0.82 -11.50
N PHE A 77 -10.65 1.55 -11.51
CA PHE A 77 -12.01 1.00 -11.31
C PHE A 77 -12.88 1.06 -12.57
N SER A 78 -12.29 1.34 -13.73
CA SER A 78 -12.99 1.57 -15.01
C SER A 78 -13.88 0.41 -15.47
N GLY A 79 -13.53 -0.84 -15.11
CA GLY A 79 -14.33 -2.03 -15.42
C GLY A 79 -15.53 -2.28 -14.50
N ARG A 80 -15.80 -1.41 -13.52
CA ARG A 80 -16.90 -1.59 -12.57
C ARG A 80 -18.16 -0.83 -13.00
N PRO A 81 -19.36 -1.33 -12.69
CA PRO A 81 -20.60 -0.62 -12.97
C PRO A 81 -20.62 0.77 -12.28
N PRO A 82 -21.27 1.77 -12.90
CA PRO A 82 -21.44 3.09 -12.30
C PRO A 82 -22.04 3.01 -10.89
N GLY A 83 -21.49 3.78 -9.94
CA GLY A 83 -21.96 3.83 -8.56
C GLY A 83 -21.77 2.55 -7.73
N SER A 84 -21.06 1.54 -8.22
CA SER A 84 -20.86 0.27 -7.49
C SER A 84 -19.84 0.37 -6.36
N VAL A 85 -18.86 1.28 -6.47
CA VAL A 85 -17.78 1.43 -5.49
C VAL A 85 -18.18 2.42 -4.42
N ARG A 86 -18.48 1.92 -3.22
CA ARG A 86 -18.86 2.74 -2.05
C ARG A 86 -17.74 2.91 -1.03
N LYS A 87 -16.87 1.93 -0.84
CA LYS A 87 -15.80 2.02 0.17
C LYS A 87 -14.50 1.54 -0.44
N ILE A 88 -13.45 2.34 -0.30
CA ILE A 88 -12.08 2.01 -0.67
C ILE A 88 -11.27 1.97 0.61
N VAL A 89 -10.58 0.86 0.88
CA VAL A 89 -9.79 0.69 2.10
C VAL A 89 -8.35 0.42 1.71
N LEU A 90 -7.45 1.30 2.13
CA LEU A 90 -6.01 1.13 2.00
C LEU A 90 -5.43 0.87 3.38
N ILE A 91 -4.82 -0.29 3.57
CA ILE A 91 -4.13 -0.65 4.82
C ILE A 91 -2.63 -0.70 4.52
N SER A 92 -1.88 0.21 5.14
CA SER A 92 -0.42 0.26 5.12
C SER A 92 0.11 -0.21 6.47
N VAL A 93 1.12 -1.08 6.48
CA VAL A 93 1.71 -1.61 7.70
C VAL A 93 3.22 -1.38 7.66
N ASN A 94 3.71 -0.51 8.53
CA ASN A 94 5.13 -0.36 8.79
C ASN A 94 5.64 -1.54 9.62
N SER A 95 6.37 -2.43 8.94
CA SER A 95 7.02 -3.59 9.54
C SER A 95 8.50 -3.40 9.84
N GLU A 96 8.96 -2.15 9.93
CA GLU A 96 10.35 -1.84 10.26
C GLU A 96 10.76 -2.51 11.56
N ARG A 97 11.95 -3.12 11.54
CA ARG A 97 12.55 -3.78 12.69
C ARG A 97 13.27 -2.78 13.57
N ASP A 98 13.28 -3.03 14.87
CA ASP A 98 14.21 -2.35 15.77
C ASP A 98 15.55 -3.07 15.66
N THR A 99 16.56 -2.41 15.08
CA THR A 99 17.93 -2.92 15.10
C THR A 99 18.44 -2.79 16.53
N THR A 100 18.28 -3.85 17.33
CA THR A 100 18.81 -3.95 18.70
C THR A 100 20.32 -3.74 18.81
N ASP A 101 21.04 -3.78 17.69
CA ASP A 101 22.44 -3.37 17.62
C ASP A 101 22.48 -1.83 17.61
N ARG A 102 22.33 -1.24 18.80
CA ARG A 102 22.70 0.17 19.04
C ARG A 102 24.21 0.25 19.01
N ILE A 103 24.76 0.23 17.82
CA ILE A 103 26.17 0.38 17.52
C ILE A 103 26.72 1.67 18.12
N ASP A 104 25.84 2.67 18.25
CA ASP A 104 26.09 3.96 18.91
C ASP A 104 26.33 3.86 20.42
N LYS A 105 26.07 2.71 21.06
CA LYS A 105 26.21 2.47 22.51
C LYS A 105 27.38 1.57 22.89
N SER A 106 28.15 1.07 21.92
CA SER A 106 29.32 0.23 22.16
C SER A 106 30.59 0.93 21.67
N ASP A 107 31.69 0.81 22.42
CA ASP A 107 33.02 1.26 21.97
C ASP A 107 33.69 0.25 21.04
N GLN A 108 33.03 -0.89 20.77
CA GLN A 108 33.53 -1.93 19.89
C GLN A 108 33.27 -1.58 18.44
N VAL A 109 34.32 -1.67 17.61
CA VAL A 109 34.21 -1.45 16.17
C VAL A 109 33.22 -2.48 15.61
N PRO A 110 32.07 -2.04 15.05
CA PRO A 110 31.10 -2.96 14.47
C PRO A 110 31.70 -3.77 13.33
N GLY A 111 31.29 -5.03 13.24
CA GLY A 111 31.64 -5.87 12.09
C GLY A 111 31.07 -5.29 10.80
N THR A 112 31.68 -5.63 9.65
CA THR A 112 31.23 -5.14 8.32
C THR A 112 29.77 -5.46 8.01
N SER A 113 29.25 -6.58 8.50
CA SER A 113 27.83 -6.95 8.38
C SER A 113 26.91 -6.09 9.26
N GLN A 114 27.36 -5.73 10.47
CA GLN A 114 26.60 -4.86 11.38
C GLN A 114 26.55 -3.41 10.88
N VAL A 115 27.65 -2.91 10.31
CA VAL A 115 27.67 -1.61 9.63
C VAL A 115 26.73 -1.61 8.43
N LEU A 116 26.73 -2.68 7.63
CA LEU A 116 25.82 -2.79 6.48
C LEU A 116 24.36 -2.85 6.93
N ASP A 117 24.01 -3.68 7.92
CA ASP A 117 22.66 -3.75 8.47
C ASP A 117 22.21 -2.41 9.08
N SER A 118 23.12 -1.66 9.72
CA SER A 118 22.82 -0.31 10.23
C SER A 118 22.60 0.73 9.14
N LEU A 119 23.37 0.66 8.05
CA LEU A 119 23.23 1.59 6.93
C LEU A 119 21.97 1.28 6.12
N VAL A 120 21.63 0.00 6.00
CA VAL A 120 20.46 -0.48 5.25
C VAL A 120 19.17 -0.35 6.06
N PHE A 121 19.20 -0.68 7.36
CA PHE A 121 18.02 -0.73 8.22
C PHE A 121 18.06 0.23 9.42
N GLY A 122 19.24 0.58 9.94
CA GLY A 122 19.40 1.51 11.08
C GLY A 122 19.09 2.98 10.77
N ALA A 123 19.10 3.37 9.48
CA ALA A 123 18.65 4.69 9.02
C ALA A 123 17.13 4.88 9.17
N GLY A 124 16.36 3.80 9.37
CA GLY A 124 14.92 3.81 9.52
C GLY A 124 14.40 4.52 10.78
N SER A 125 15.22 4.61 11.84
CA SER A 125 14.76 5.22 13.10
C SER A 125 14.45 6.73 13.01
N ARG A 126 14.88 7.41 11.93
CA ARG A 126 14.53 8.81 11.63
C ARG A 126 13.30 8.96 10.72
N LEU A 127 12.74 7.86 10.19
CA LEU A 127 11.67 7.83 9.19
C LEU A 127 10.24 7.91 9.75
N THR A 128 10.02 7.92 11.07
CA THR A 128 8.65 7.90 11.64
C THR A 128 7.85 9.17 11.32
N THR A 129 8.48 10.35 11.33
CA THR A 129 7.84 11.62 10.97
C THR A 129 7.64 11.76 9.46
N GLU A 130 8.65 11.39 8.67
CA GLU A 130 8.60 11.45 7.20
C GLU A 130 7.56 10.49 6.63
N THR A 131 7.47 9.27 7.17
CA THR A 131 6.44 8.28 6.82
C THR A 131 5.04 8.79 7.13
N THR A 132 4.84 9.41 8.30
CA THR A 132 3.53 9.96 8.68
C THR A 132 3.13 11.12 7.77
N ALA A 133 4.07 12.02 7.46
CA ALA A 133 3.83 13.13 6.53
C ALA A 133 3.48 12.63 5.12
N MET A 134 4.20 11.62 4.62
CA MET A 134 3.93 10.98 3.35
C MET A 134 2.54 10.32 3.32
N MET A 135 2.15 9.59 4.37
CA MET A 135 0.83 8.94 4.44
C MET A 135 -0.31 9.96 4.51
N ASN A 136 -0.12 11.07 5.22
CA ASN A 136 -1.08 12.16 5.23
C ASN A 136 -1.26 12.77 3.84
N ASP A 137 -0.16 12.91 3.10
CA ASP A 137 -0.21 13.43 1.74
C ASP A 137 -0.93 12.48 0.78
N VAL A 138 -0.62 11.17 0.85
CA VAL A 138 -1.33 10.11 0.12
C VAL A 138 -2.82 10.13 0.44
N THR A 139 -3.17 10.26 1.71
CA THR A 139 -4.59 10.31 2.14
C THR A 139 -5.31 11.51 1.55
N ARG A 140 -4.69 12.70 1.57
CA ARG A 140 -5.28 13.91 0.97
C ARG A 140 -5.44 13.77 -0.54
N HIS A 141 -4.40 13.28 -1.21
CA HIS A 141 -4.40 13.10 -2.66
C HIS A 141 -5.52 12.15 -3.10
N LEU A 142 -5.57 10.95 -2.52
CA LEU A 142 -6.60 9.95 -2.86
C LEU A 142 -8.01 10.44 -2.51
N SER A 143 -8.16 11.20 -1.41
CA SER A 143 -9.45 11.80 -1.06
C SER A 143 -9.89 12.83 -2.10
N ALA A 144 -8.99 13.72 -2.54
CA ALA A 144 -9.30 14.72 -3.56
C ALA A 144 -9.65 14.07 -4.91
N GLU A 145 -8.88 13.07 -5.34
CA GLU A 145 -9.18 12.32 -6.56
C GLU A 145 -10.53 11.63 -6.50
N LEU A 146 -10.84 11.00 -5.37
CA LEU A 146 -12.13 10.32 -5.20
C LEU A 146 -13.30 11.31 -5.24
N GLN A 147 -13.14 12.53 -4.70
CA GLN A 147 -14.16 13.59 -4.80
C GLN A 147 -14.36 14.05 -6.25
N ALA A 148 -13.26 14.29 -6.98
CA ALA A 148 -13.32 14.65 -8.39
C ALA A 148 -13.97 13.53 -9.22
N ALA A 149 -13.59 12.28 -8.97
CA ALA A 149 -14.06 11.12 -9.71
C ALA A 149 -15.56 10.84 -9.52
N ARG A 150 -16.13 11.05 -8.33
CA ARG A 150 -17.58 10.87 -8.09
C ARG A 150 -18.45 11.86 -8.86
N SER A 151 -17.90 13.03 -9.15
CA SER A 151 -18.62 14.11 -9.84
C SER A 151 -18.73 13.87 -11.35
N LEU A 152 -18.04 12.84 -11.87
CA LEU A 152 -18.05 12.49 -13.29
C LEU A 152 -19.28 11.66 -13.67
N PRO A 153 -19.93 11.95 -14.81
CA PRO A 153 -20.98 11.10 -15.37
C PRO A 153 -20.46 9.67 -15.62
N GLY A 154 -21.22 8.66 -15.21
CA GLY A 154 -20.82 7.26 -15.38
C GLY A 154 -19.70 6.78 -14.45
N SER A 155 -19.37 7.57 -13.42
CA SER A 155 -18.35 7.21 -12.45
C SER A 155 -18.63 5.85 -11.78
N PRO A 156 -17.63 4.95 -11.65
CA PRO A 156 -17.78 3.72 -10.89
C PRO A 156 -17.98 3.97 -9.38
N PHE A 157 -17.69 5.18 -8.90
CA PHE A 157 -17.82 5.55 -7.50
C PHE A 157 -19.21 6.10 -7.19
N ALA A 158 -19.81 5.61 -6.11
CA ALA A 158 -21.06 6.14 -5.60
C ALA A 158 -20.87 7.56 -5.03
N ALA A 159 -21.92 8.38 -5.01
CA ALA A 159 -21.88 9.73 -4.47
C ALA A 159 -21.42 9.76 -2.99
N ASP A 160 -21.86 8.75 -2.22
CA ASP A 160 -21.53 8.52 -0.81
C ASP A 160 -20.25 7.70 -0.61
N ALA A 161 -19.40 7.55 -1.64
CA ALA A 161 -18.24 6.71 -1.48
C ALA A 161 -17.33 7.23 -0.33
N GLU A 162 -16.45 6.41 0.20
CA GLU A 162 -15.46 6.84 1.19
C GLU A 162 -14.14 6.13 0.93
N ILE A 163 -13.05 6.83 1.22
CA ILE A 163 -11.73 6.22 1.27
C ILE A 163 -11.23 6.22 2.71
N HIS A 164 -10.73 5.06 3.15
CA HIS A 164 -10.16 4.87 4.46
C HIS A 164 -8.70 4.44 4.31
N VAL A 165 -7.78 5.34 4.66
CA VAL A 165 -6.36 5.02 4.76
C VAL A 165 -6.05 4.68 6.22
N ILE A 166 -5.58 3.46 6.45
CA ILE A 166 -5.24 2.91 7.76
C ILE A 166 -3.74 2.65 7.74
N ASN A 167 -2.99 3.47 8.47
CA ASN A 167 -1.56 3.24 8.70
C ASN A 167 -1.37 2.55 10.04
N LEU A 168 -0.62 1.46 10.04
CA LEU A 168 -0.24 0.71 11.25
C LEU A 168 1.30 0.71 11.34
N SER A 169 1.83 0.71 12.55
CA SER A 169 3.25 0.50 12.80
C SER A 169 3.42 -0.49 13.95
N TRP A 170 4.40 -1.39 13.85
CA TRP A 170 4.76 -2.24 14.98
C TRP A 170 5.27 -1.44 16.18
N HIS A 171 5.84 -0.26 15.95
CA HIS A 171 6.31 0.63 17.01
C HIS A 171 5.17 1.16 17.89
N ASP A 172 3.97 1.31 17.31
CA ASP A 172 2.78 1.87 17.97
C ASP A 172 2.02 0.83 18.80
N LEU A 173 2.47 -0.43 18.83
CA LEU A 173 1.86 -1.47 19.65
C LEU A 173 2.06 -1.16 21.14
N HIS A 174 0.95 -1.04 21.88
CA HIS A 174 0.96 -0.80 23.32
C HIS A 174 1.51 -1.99 24.13
N ASP A 175 1.43 -3.19 23.58
CA ASP A 175 1.89 -4.42 24.22
C ASP A 175 3.40 -4.58 24.04
N PRO A 176 4.21 -4.37 25.09
CA PRO A 176 5.66 -4.36 24.93
C PRO A 176 6.22 -5.73 24.57
N VAL A 177 5.60 -6.82 25.04
CA VAL A 177 6.04 -8.20 24.77
C VAL A 177 5.76 -8.54 23.31
N LEU A 178 4.54 -8.27 22.86
CA LEU A 178 4.14 -8.55 21.49
C LEU A 178 4.89 -7.65 20.50
N ARG A 179 5.10 -6.38 20.86
CA ARG A 179 5.91 -5.43 20.08
C ARG A 179 7.33 -5.94 19.89
N HIS A 180 8.00 -6.34 20.97
CA HIS A 180 9.36 -6.87 20.89
C HIS A 180 9.44 -8.13 20.02
N ALA A 181 8.49 -9.05 20.18
CA ALA A 181 8.43 -10.26 19.37
C ALA A 181 8.33 -9.97 17.86
N VAL A 182 7.47 -9.03 17.45
CA VAL A 182 7.28 -8.71 16.02
C VAL A 182 8.41 -7.88 15.43
N LEU A 183 9.04 -6.99 16.20
CA LEU A 183 10.20 -6.19 15.74
C LEU A 183 11.45 -7.05 15.53
N LEU A 184 11.52 -8.22 16.16
CA LEU A 184 12.59 -9.20 15.99
C LEU A 184 12.38 -10.18 14.84
N VAL A 185 11.20 -10.21 14.21
CA VAL A 185 10.95 -11.13 13.10
C VAL A 185 11.89 -10.78 11.94
N PRO A 186 12.75 -11.71 11.49
CA PRO A 186 13.66 -11.44 10.39
C PRO A 186 12.88 -11.15 9.11
N THR A 187 13.33 -10.14 8.36
CA THR A 187 12.97 -9.93 6.95
C THR A 187 13.70 -10.95 6.10
N ALA A 188 13.29 -12.22 6.21
CA ALA A 188 13.83 -13.34 5.46
C ALA A 188 12.75 -13.90 4.50
N LEU A 189 13.17 -14.65 3.49
CA LEU A 189 12.28 -15.37 2.58
C LEU A 189 11.45 -16.47 3.28
N THR A 190 11.59 -16.64 4.60
CA THR A 190 10.86 -17.63 5.39
C THR A 190 10.59 -17.07 6.78
N ILE A 191 9.35 -17.24 7.25
CA ILE A 191 8.90 -16.87 8.59
C ILE A 191 8.55 -18.14 9.35
N LEU A 192 9.01 -18.29 10.60
CA LEU A 192 8.73 -19.46 11.40
C LEU A 192 7.23 -19.52 11.78
N PRO A 193 6.61 -20.72 11.88
CA PRO A 193 5.18 -20.83 12.21
C PRO A 193 4.78 -20.14 13.53
N GLY A 194 5.68 -20.06 14.51
CA GLY A 194 5.48 -19.29 15.75
C GLY A 194 5.35 -17.79 15.51
N GLN A 195 6.28 -17.24 14.72
CA GLN A 195 6.30 -15.82 14.35
C GLN A 195 5.07 -15.43 13.52
N VAL A 196 4.56 -16.33 12.68
CA VAL A 196 3.29 -16.09 11.95
C VAL A 196 2.12 -15.86 12.93
N ARG A 197 2.05 -16.61 14.03
CA ARG A 197 0.99 -16.43 15.03
C ARG A 197 1.13 -15.09 15.76
N GLU A 198 2.35 -14.72 16.12
CA GLU A 198 2.67 -13.44 16.76
C GLU A 198 2.33 -12.26 15.87
N LEU A 199 2.73 -12.30 14.59
CA LEU A 199 2.37 -11.29 13.59
C LEU A 199 0.85 -11.16 13.41
N ARG A 200 0.13 -12.28 13.37
CA ARG A 200 -1.35 -12.26 13.30
C ARG A 200 -1.98 -11.65 14.55
N ALA A 201 -1.44 -11.96 15.73
CA ALA A 201 -1.93 -11.38 16.98
C ALA A 201 -1.66 -9.88 17.03
N ALA A 202 -0.45 -9.46 16.66
CA ALA A 202 -0.03 -8.07 16.57
C ALA A 202 -0.88 -7.28 15.58
N GLY A 203 -1.07 -7.79 14.36
CA GLY A 203 -1.91 -7.16 13.34
C GLY A 203 -3.36 -6.98 13.80
N ARG A 204 -3.96 -7.98 14.46
CA ARG A 204 -5.31 -7.85 15.04
C ARG A 204 -5.37 -6.77 16.12
N LYS A 205 -4.35 -6.70 16.98
CA LYS A 205 -4.28 -5.74 18.08
C LYS A 205 -4.11 -4.32 17.53
N ALA A 206 -3.11 -4.11 16.67
CA ALA A 206 -2.86 -2.85 15.98
C ALA A 206 -4.10 -2.32 15.24
N LEU A 207 -4.79 -3.17 14.48
CA LEU A 207 -6.03 -2.77 13.80
C LEU A 207 -7.11 -2.33 14.79
N ARG A 208 -7.34 -3.08 15.88
CA ARG A 208 -8.40 -2.75 16.86
C ARG A 208 -8.10 -1.45 17.62
N GLU A 209 -6.83 -1.17 17.86
CA GLU A 209 -6.35 0.04 18.53
C GLU A 209 -6.34 1.25 17.57
N SER A 210 -6.25 1.04 16.26
CA SER A 210 -6.25 2.11 15.26
C SER A 210 -7.59 2.86 15.17
N GLU A 211 -7.54 4.17 15.40
CA GLU A 211 -8.70 5.06 15.22
C GLU A 211 -9.25 5.03 13.79
N ALA A 212 -8.36 4.94 12.79
CA ALA A 212 -8.74 4.89 11.38
C ALA A 212 -9.56 3.63 11.07
N PHE A 213 -9.17 2.49 11.63
CA PHE A 213 -9.94 1.26 11.51
C PHE A 213 -11.26 1.32 12.29
N GLN A 214 -11.29 1.97 13.46
CA GLN A 214 -12.53 2.20 14.19
C GLN A 214 -13.50 3.12 13.42
N ARG A 215 -13.00 4.11 12.68
CA ARG A 215 -13.80 4.93 11.76
C ARG A 215 -14.38 4.09 10.63
N LEU A 216 -13.57 3.24 9.98
CA LEU A 216 -14.06 2.30 8.97
C LEU A 216 -15.17 1.39 9.52
N ARG A 217 -14.98 0.79 10.70
CA ARG A 217 -16.00 -0.08 11.32
C ARG A 217 -17.32 0.65 11.56
N ARG A 218 -17.26 1.90 12.04
CA ARG A 218 -18.47 2.73 12.21
C ARG A 218 -19.16 3.02 10.88
N SER A 219 -18.38 3.37 9.86
CA SER A 219 -18.88 3.62 8.50
C SER A 219 -19.56 2.39 7.90
N LEU A 220 -18.94 1.20 8.02
CA LEU A 220 -19.53 -0.06 7.56
C LEU A 220 -20.83 -0.42 8.30
N ASN A 221 -20.86 -0.22 9.62
CA ASN A 221 -22.06 -0.47 10.42
C ASN A 221 -23.20 0.51 10.09
N ALA A 222 -22.88 1.78 9.83
CA ALA A 222 -23.87 2.76 9.40
C ALA A 222 -24.48 2.40 8.03
N SER A 223 -23.65 2.01 7.06
CA SER A 223 -24.14 1.54 5.75
C SER A 223 -25.00 0.28 5.85
N ALA A 224 -24.67 -0.65 6.74
CA ALA A 224 -25.49 -1.85 6.99
C ALA A 224 -26.86 -1.50 7.59
N GLY A 225 -26.92 -0.51 8.48
CA GLY A 225 -28.18 -0.01 9.05
C GLY A 225 -29.08 0.67 8.02
N VAL A 226 -28.50 1.50 7.14
CA VAL A 226 -29.24 2.17 6.05
C VAL A 226 -29.81 1.14 5.06
N ALA A 227 -29.00 0.15 4.66
CA ALA A 227 -29.48 -0.92 3.78
C ALA A 227 -30.65 -1.72 4.40
N ALA A 228 -30.61 -1.99 5.70
CA ALA A 228 -31.70 -2.67 6.40
C ALA A 228 -33.00 -1.82 6.46
N LEU A 229 -32.87 -0.50 6.62
CA LEU A 229 -34.00 0.44 6.64
C LEU A 229 -34.66 0.58 5.26
N GLU A 230 -33.87 0.64 4.18
CA GLU A 230 -34.38 0.70 2.80
C GLU A 230 -35.13 -0.59 2.39
N ILE A 231 -34.67 -1.75 2.84
CA ILE A 231 -35.36 -3.04 2.59
C ILE A 231 -36.70 -3.09 3.34
N THR A 232 -36.75 -2.54 4.56
CA THR A 232 -37.96 -2.55 5.39
C THR A 232 -39.02 -1.60 4.83
N SER A 233 -38.62 -0.39 4.40
CA SER A 233 -39.55 0.58 3.80
C SER A 233 -40.07 0.13 2.42
N ALA A 234 -39.26 -0.56 1.62
CA ALA A 234 -39.71 -1.18 0.37
C ALA A 234 -40.71 -2.32 0.61
N HIS A 235 -40.55 -3.07 1.71
CA HIS A 235 -41.48 -4.15 2.07
C HIS A 235 -42.82 -3.62 2.62
N GLU A 236 -42.82 -2.51 3.35
CA GLU A 236 -44.05 -1.83 3.79
C GLU A 236 -44.81 -1.16 2.63
N ALA A 237 -44.10 -0.52 1.70
CA ALA A 237 -44.71 0.10 0.52
C ALA A 237 -45.41 -0.95 -0.39
N SER A 238 -44.85 -2.17 -0.49
CA SER A 238 -45.44 -3.28 -1.25
C SER A 238 -46.67 -3.90 -0.56
N ARG A 239 -46.90 -3.66 0.73
CA ARG A 239 -48.10 -4.13 1.46
C ARG A 239 -49.23 -3.08 1.52
N SER A 240 -48.96 -1.86 1.06
CA SER A 240 -49.89 -0.72 1.09
C SER A 240 -50.64 -0.47 -0.22
N THR A 241 -50.37 -1.24 -1.28
CA THR A 241 -51.15 -1.19 -2.52
C THR A 241 -52.31 -2.20 -2.45
N PRO A 242 -53.58 -1.74 -2.49
CA PRO A 242 -54.76 -2.60 -2.44
C PRO A 242 -54.97 -3.46 -3.69
#